data_AF-A0A183DNI3-F1
#
_entry.id   AF-A0A183DNI3-F1
#
_cell.length_a   1.000
_cell.length_b   1.000
_cell.length_c   1.000
_cell.angle_alpha   90.00
_cell.angle_beta   90.00
_cell.angle_gamma   90.00
#
_symmetry.space_group_name_H-M   'P 1'
#
loop_
_entity.id
_entity.type
_entity.pdbx_description
1 polymer ?
#
loop_
_entity_poly.entity_id
_entity_poly.type
_entity_poly.pdbx_seq_one_letter_code
_entity_poly.pdbx_strand_id
1 'polypeptide(L)'
;MFGNYPDLRVYFKGAENYSPEDVQNSERFAKQGQRILLAVRILADTYDDQSTFKAYARETVNRHIKFKMDPALWNVRFIAIVNHISKSNNNNYPG
;
A
#
# COMPACT_ATOMS: atom_id res chain seq x y z
N MET A 1 -2.72 4.45 -6.82
CA MET A 1 -1.50 5.02 -6.20
C MET A 1 -0.66 5.77 -7.25
N PHE A 2 -0.13 5.11 -8.28
CA PHE A 2 0.74 5.76 -9.28
C PHE A 2 0.09 6.94 -10.03
N GLY A 3 -1.22 6.90 -10.31
CA GLY A 3 -1.93 8.03 -10.94
C GLY A 3 -2.24 9.22 -10.00
N ASN A 4 -2.40 8.98 -8.70
CA ASN A 4 -2.84 10.01 -7.74
C ASN A 4 -1.68 10.60 -6.91
N TYR A 5 -0.55 9.89 -6.83
CA TYR A 5 0.61 10.27 -6.04
C TYR A 5 1.90 10.05 -6.85
N PRO A 6 2.09 10.78 -7.96
CA PRO A 6 3.24 10.58 -8.85
C PRO A 6 4.58 10.83 -8.16
N ASP A 7 4.65 11.76 -7.21
CA ASP A 7 5.89 12.10 -6.48
C ASP A 7 6.43 10.91 -5.66
N LEU A 8 5.55 9.96 -5.29
CA LEU A 8 5.96 8.78 -4.53
C LEU A 8 6.61 7.69 -5.38
N ARG A 9 6.60 7.83 -6.72
CA ARG A 9 7.20 6.86 -7.64
C ARG A 9 8.73 6.75 -7.47
N VAL A 10 9.37 7.77 -6.90
CA VAL A 10 10.81 7.79 -6.58
C VAL A 10 11.26 6.61 -5.69
N TYR A 11 10.34 6.09 -4.87
CA TYR A 11 10.64 4.93 -4.00
C TYR A 11 10.54 3.58 -4.73
N PHE A 12 10.08 3.55 -5.98
CA PHE A 12 9.89 2.36 -6.79
C PHE A 12 10.98 2.26 -7.85
N LYS A 13 12.20 1.90 -7.43
CA LYS A 13 13.37 1.77 -8.32
C LYS A 13 13.05 1.02 -9.61
N GLY A 14 13.42 1.59 -10.75
CA GLY A 14 13.16 1.06 -12.10
C GLY A 14 11.72 1.22 -12.59
N ALA A 15 10.87 1.94 -11.84
CA ALA A 15 9.49 2.23 -12.19
C ALA A 15 9.12 3.69 -11.88
N GLU A 16 10.11 4.58 -11.77
CA GLU A 16 9.94 5.99 -11.42
C GLU A 16 9.05 6.72 -12.43
N ASN A 17 9.13 6.32 -13.70
CA ASN A 17 8.39 6.91 -14.81
C ASN A 17 7.18 6.08 -15.26
N TYR A 18 6.82 5.01 -14.54
CA TYR A 18 5.66 4.18 -14.93
C TYR A 18 4.37 5.00 -14.92
N SER A 19 3.61 4.87 -16.00
CA SER A 19 2.22 5.30 -16.07
C SER A 19 1.31 4.34 -15.28
N PRO A 20 0.04 4.72 -15.00
CA PRO A 20 -0.92 3.80 -14.42
C PRO A 20 -1.12 2.52 -15.24
N GLU A 21 -1.03 2.60 -16.57
CA GLU A 21 -1.18 1.47 -17.48
C GLU A 21 0.01 0.50 -17.39
N ASP A 22 1.24 1.03 -17.33
CA ASP A 22 2.45 0.21 -17.14
C ASP A 22 2.38 -0.61 -15.85
N VAL A 23 1.78 -0.04 -14.80
CA VAL A 23 1.59 -0.72 -13.50
C VAL A 23 0.55 -1.85 -13.61
N GLN A 24 -0.57 -1.64 -14.31
CA GLN A 24 -1.61 -2.67 -14.49
C GLN A 24 -1.08 -3.89 -15.24
N ASN A 25 -0.18 -3.68 -16.20
CA ASN A 25 0.39 -4.74 -17.03
C ASN A 25 1.68 -5.35 -16.45
N SER A 26 2.10 -4.93 -15.25
CA SER A 26 3.37 -5.37 -14.65
C SER A 26 3.20 -6.51 -13.64
N GLU A 27 3.82 -7.66 -13.91
CA GLU A 27 3.85 -8.80 -12.98
C GLU A 27 4.47 -8.44 -11.61
N ARG A 28 5.49 -7.57 -11.61
CA ARG A 28 6.10 -7.04 -10.38
C ARG A 28 5.04 -6.36 -9.51
N PHE A 29 4.21 -5.52 -10.12
CA PHE A 29 3.18 -4.77 -9.39
C PHE A 29 1.93 -5.60 -9.08
N ALA A 30 1.62 -6.63 -9.86
CA ALA A 30 0.62 -7.63 -9.48
C ALA A 30 1.03 -8.35 -8.17
N LYS A 31 2.27 -8.86 -8.11
CA LYS A 31 2.84 -9.47 -6.89
C LYS A 31 2.91 -8.50 -5.72
N GLN A 32 3.35 -7.26 -5.97
CA GLN A 32 3.45 -6.24 -4.93
C GLN A 32 2.06 -5.80 -4.41
N GLY A 33 1.07 -5.68 -5.30
CA GLY A 33 -0.31 -5.36 -4.96
C GLY A 33 -0.92 -6.40 -4.04
N GLN A 34 -0.78 -7.69 -4.39
CA GLN A 34 -1.23 -8.80 -3.55
C GLN A 34 -0.59 -8.75 -2.15
N ARG A 35 0.73 -8.53 -2.07
CA ARG A 35 1.46 -8.42 -0.79
C ARG A 35 0.95 -7.26 0.07
N ILE A 36 0.65 -6.11 -0.55
CA ILE A 36 0.12 -4.94 0.17
C ILE A 36 -1.28 -5.22 0.70
N LEU A 37 -2.17 -5.80 -0.11
CA LEU A 37 -3.53 -6.13 0.31
C LEU A 37 -3.54 -7.15 1.46
N LEU A 38 -2.69 -8.18 1.38
CA LEU A 38 -2.53 -9.14 2.46
C LEU A 38 -2.01 -8.47 3.76
N ALA A 39 -1.01 -7.59 3.65
CA ALA A 39 -0.49 -6.88 4.81
C ALA A 39 -1.55 -6.00 5.49
N VAL A 40 -2.41 -5.34 4.70
CA VAL A 40 -3.55 -4.57 5.22
C VAL A 40 -4.56 -5.48 5.93
N ARG A 41 -4.87 -6.64 5.33
CA ARG A 41 -5.77 -7.62 5.95
C ARG A 41 -5.23 -8.12 7.30
N ILE A 42 -3.95 -8.46 7.38
CA ILE A 42 -3.31 -8.89 8.63
C ILE A 42 -3.38 -7.77 9.69
N LEU A 43 -3.08 -6.52 9.31
CA LEU A 43 -3.18 -5.39 10.25
C LEU A 43 -4.62 -5.19 10.77
N ALA A 44 -5.63 -5.35 9.92
CA ALA A 44 -7.02 -5.24 10.32
C ALA A 44 -7.45 -6.41 11.23
N ASP A 45 -7.18 -7.65 10.84
CA ASP A 45 -7.61 -8.85 11.58
C ASP A 45 -6.89 -8.98 12.93
N THR A 46 -5.68 -8.44 13.07
CA THR A 46 -4.90 -8.51 14.31
C THR A 46 -5.11 -7.29 15.21
N TYR A 47 -5.90 -6.29 14.81
CA TYR A 47 -6.03 -5.04 15.55
C TYR A 47 -6.48 -5.24 17.01
N ASP A 48 -7.40 -6.17 17.26
CA ASP A 48 -7.89 -6.46 18.61
C ASP A 48 -6.85 -7.21 19.46
N ASP A 49 -5.92 -7.96 18.85
CA ASP A 49 -4.73 -8.49 19.51
C ASP A 49 -3.56 -7.51 19.38
N GLN A 50 -3.52 -6.56 20.31
CA GLN A 50 -2.52 -5.50 20.36
C GLN A 50 -1.07 -6.00 20.32
N SER A 51 -0.79 -7.21 20.83
CA SER A 51 0.55 -7.77 20.85
C SER A 51 1.01 -8.18 19.45
N THR A 52 0.15 -8.91 18.73
CA THR A 52 0.37 -9.34 17.35
C THR A 52 0.35 -8.16 16.39
N PHE A 53 -0.61 -7.24 16.55
CA PHE A 53 -0.67 -6.01 15.75
C PHE A 53 0.64 -5.21 15.82
N LYS A 54 1.12 -4.93 17.04
CA LYS A 54 2.36 -4.17 17.24
C LYS A 54 3.59 -4.92 16.73
N ALA A 55 3.61 -6.25 16.80
CA ALA A 55 4.69 -7.06 16.24
C ALA A 55 4.73 -6.94 14.70
N TYR A 56 3.59 -7.12 14.04
CA TYR A 56 3.49 -7.03 12.59
C TYR A 56 3.71 -5.60 12.06
N ALA A 57 3.22 -4.58 12.78
CA ALA A 57 3.45 -3.18 12.45
C ALA A 57 4.96 -2.83 12.50
N ARG A 58 5.68 -3.26 13.55
CA ARG A 58 7.13 -3.07 13.65
C ARG A 58 7.88 -3.77 12.52
N GLU A 59 7.51 -5.02 12.22
CA GLU A 59 8.12 -5.76 11.12
C GLU A 59 7.87 -5.08 9.76
N THR A 60 6.67 -4.54 9.57
CA THR A 60 6.34 -3.74 8.39
C THR A 60 7.24 -2.52 8.30
N VAL A 61 7.43 -1.77 9.38
CA VAL A 61 8.35 -0.61 9.40
C VAL A 61 9.78 -1.05 9.07
N ASN A 62 10.30 -2.09 9.72
CA ASN A 62 11.65 -2.61 9.53
C ASN A 62 11.95 -2.93 8.06
N ARG A 63 11.01 -3.57 7.36
CA ARG A 63 11.14 -3.89 5.92
C ARG A 63 11.24 -2.65 5.03
N HIS A 64 10.77 -1.49 5.51
CA HIS A 64 10.74 -0.24 4.76
C HIS A 64 11.88 0.74 5.12
N ILE A 65 12.58 0.54 6.24
CA ILE A 65 13.69 1.42 6.68
C ILE A 65 14.75 1.60 5.58
N LYS A 66 15.09 0.52 4.86
CA LYS A 66 16.09 0.55 3.78
C LYS A 66 15.77 1.50 2.62
N PHE A 67 14.49 1.86 2.44
CA PHE A 67 14.06 2.78 1.39
C PHE A 67 14.17 4.25 1.81
N LYS A 68 14.53 4.53 3.07
CA LYS A 68 14.71 5.89 3.62
C LYS A 68 13.52 6.81 3.28
N MET A 69 12.31 6.26 3.37
CA MET A 69 11.07 7.01 3.16
C MET A 69 10.90 8.06 4.26
N ASP A 70 10.33 9.20 3.90
CA ASP A 70 9.90 10.19 4.88
C ASP A 70 8.84 9.54 5.81
N PRO A 71 9.03 9.56 7.15
CA PRO A 71 8.07 9.02 8.11
C PRO A 71 6.64 9.56 7.95
N ALA A 72 6.46 10.79 7.44
CA ALA A 72 5.14 11.36 7.18
C ALA A 72 4.33 10.55 6.13
N LEU A 73 5.00 9.79 5.27
CA LEU A 73 4.37 8.99 4.21
C LEU A 73 3.63 7.75 4.73
N TRP A 74 3.84 7.33 5.99
CA TRP A 74 3.07 6.23 6.57
C TRP A 74 1.57 6.52 6.56
N ASN A 75 1.18 7.75 6.89
CA ASN A 75 -0.23 8.17 6.85
C ASN A 75 -0.77 8.22 5.42
N VAL A 76 0.01 8.74 4.47
CA VAL A 76 -0.36 8.82 3.05
C VAL A 76 -0.64 7.43 2.48
N ARG A 77 0.16 6.44 2.85
CA ARG A 77 -0.05 5.04 2.45
C ARG A 77 -1.41 4.51 2.92
N PHE A 78 -1.77 4.72 4.18
CA PHE A 78 -3.06 4.27 4.71
C PHE A 78 -4.23 4.97 4.02
N ILE A 79 -4.15 6.30 3.84
CA ILE A 79 -5.17 7.08 3.11
C ILE A 79 -5.36 6.54 1.69
N ALA A 80 -4.26 6.27 0.96
CA ALA A 80 -4.33 5.74 -0.40
C ALA A 80 -5.01 4.35 -0.47
N ILE A 81 -4.78 3.50 0.52
CA ILE A 81 -5.40 2.16 0.62
C ILE A 81 -6.88 2.28 0.98
N VAL A 82 -7.23 3.07 2.00
CA VAL A 82 -8.62 3.28 2.40
C VAL A 82 -9.43 3.84 1.24
N ASN A 83 -8.92 4.88 0.57
CA ASN A 83 -9.55 5.46 -0.61
C ASN A 83 -9.77 4.44 -1.74
N HIS A 84 -8.84 3.49 -1.92
CA HIS A 84 -9.00 2.42 -2.91
C HIS A 84 -10.11 1.45 -2.49
N ILE A 85 -10.11 0.98 -1.24
CA ILE A 85 -11.11 0.04 -0.72
C ILE A 85 -12.51 0.67 -0.75
N SER A 86 -12.66 1.92 -0.29
CA SER A 86 -13.95 2.62 -0.29
C SER A 86 -14.53 2.77 -1.70
N LYS A 87 -13.70 3.09 -2.70
CA LYS A 87 -14.14 3.17 -4.11
C LYS A 87 -14.56 1.80 -4.65
N SER A 88 -13.81 0.75 -4.34
CA SER A 88 -14.14 -0.62 -4.76
C SER A 88 -15.44 -1.12 -4.13
N ASN A 89 -15.70 -0.78 -2.87
CA ASN A 89 -16.94 -1.18 -2.19
C ASN A 89 -18.17 -0.43 -2.73
N ASN A 90 -18.04 0.86 -3.04
CA ASN A 90 -19.14 1.64 -3.64
C ASN A 90 -19.49 1.20 -5.06
N ASN A 91 -18.53 0.67 -5.82
CA ASN A 91 -18.79 0.13 -7.15
C ASN A 91 -19.50 -1.26 -7.13
N ASN A 92 -19.50 -1.95 -5.99
CA ASN A 92 -20.17 -3.25 -5.82
C ASN A 92 -21.62 -3.11 -5.29
N TYR A 93 -22.05 -1.90 -4.92
CA TYR A 93 -23.43 -1.58 -4.55
C TYR A 93 -23.79 -0.20 -5.10
N PRO A 94 -24.12 -0.09 -6.40
CA PRO A 94 -24.73 1.13 -6.91
C PRO A 94 -26.10 1.25 -6.24
N GLY A 95 -26.30 2.35 -5.49
CA GLY A 95 -27.62 2.75 -5.02
C GLY A 95 -28.58 3.02 -6.16
#